data_AF-A0A7Y2HBF7-F1
#
_entry.id   AF-A0A7Y2HBF7-F1
#
_cell.length_a   1.000
_cell.length_b   1.000
_cell.length_c   1.000
_cell.angle_alpha   90.00
_cell.angle_beta   90.00
_cell.angle_gamma   90.00
#
_symmetry.space_group_name_H-M   'P 1'
#
loop_
_entity.id
_entity.type
_entity.pdbx_description
1 polymer ?
#
loop_
_entity_poly.entity_id
_entity_poly.type
_entity_poly.pdbx_seq_one_letter_code
_entity_poly.pdbx_strand_id
1 'polypeptide(L)'
;MNKFFPFFTFLFLLSSCSIFDSSDDVPMYVQVNSASLSTTPNQGSNSNKINDVSVYTDGFTIGLYPLGRHIPVLDENNDGMSTVNIFPVIRKNGQNDNPIQYPFYNSHEFIYPFEEDKLIPLDLEFQYVENASFIINEDFEGSHIIKQSIDGIPETEFKKSGEAEYGLFCGKMTTTEDHPFFEEATSFRYKREDLANSPIFMELDYKNDIPFRVGVVKYSGLAGSREYKIILTESGEWNKIYLELTSELGGNDYDEFQILFGAPGSGVVGNVWIDNIKILVLK
;
A
#
# COMPACT_ATOMS: atom_id res chain seq x y z
N MET A 1 -1.12 83.86 -41.89
CA MET A 1 -1.60 82.46 -41.81
C MET A 1 -0.75 81.73 -40.77
N ASN A 2 -1.12 81.77 -39.50
CA ASN A 2 -0.43 81.01 -38.45
C ASN A 2 -1.35 79.86 -38.04
N LYS A 3 -0.93 78.64 -38.35
CA LYS A 3 -1.69 77.41 -38.09
C LYS A 3 -1.60 77.08 -36.60
N PHE A 4 -2.74 77.08 -35.93
CA PHE A 4 -2.93 76.49 -34.60
C PHE A 4 -2.80 74.97 -34.70
N PHE A 5 -1.93 74.37 -33.89
CA PHE A 5 -1.79 72.91 -33.76
C PHE A 5 -2.41 72.52 -32.41
N PRO A 6 -3.52 71.75 -32.36
CA PRO A 6 -4.06 71.31 -31.09
C PRO A 6 -3.25 70.12 -30.59
N PHE A 7 -2.66 70.28 -29.41
CA PHE A 7 -2.02 69.23 -28.65
C PHE A 7 -3.12 68.30 -28.09
N PHE A 8 -3.28 67.13 -28.69
CA PHE A 8 -4.24 66.11 -28.26
C PHE A 8 -3.64 65.37 -27.05
N THR A 9 -3.94 65.84 -25.85
CA THR A 9 -3.60 65.15 -24.59
C THR A 9 -4.47 63.90 -24.48
N PHE A 10 -3.89 62.74 -24.80
CA PHE A 10 -4.50 61.43 -24.57
C PHE A 10 -4.43 61.12 -23.07
N LEU A 11 -5.56 61.32 -22.39
CA LEU A 11 -5.75 60.99 -20.98
C LEU A 11 -5.85 59.46 -20.86
N PHE A 12 -4.74 58.79 -20.54
CA PHE A 12 -4.76 57.39 -20.14
C PHE A 12 -5.51 57.28 -18.81
N LEU A 13 -6.75 56.83 -18.87
CA LEU A 13 -7.48 56.31 -17.72
C LEU A 13 -6.76 55.03 -17.29
N LEU A 14 -5.85 55.15 -16.32
CA LEU A 14 -5.34 54.03 -15.56
C LEU A 14 -6.47 53.52 -14.68
N SER A 15 -7.31 52.66 -15.26
CA SER A 15 -8.19 51.77 -14.51
C SER A 15 -7.28 50.80 -13.76
N SER A 16 -6.92 51.13 -12.52
CA SER A 16 -6.28 50.18 -11.62
C SER A 16 -7.32 49.12 -11.28
N CYS A 17 -7.30 48.03 -12.05
CA CYS A 17 -7.90 46.79 -11.64
C CYS A 17 -7.20 46.33 -10.35
N SER A 18 -7.88 46.44 -9.22
CA SER A 18 -7.60 45.64 -8.03
C SER A 18 -7.96 44.19 -8.34
N ILE A 19 -7.12 43.51 -9.12
CA ILE A 19 -7.26 42.08 -9.49
C ILE A 19 -6.61 41.15 -8.44
N PHE A 20 -6.15 41.71 -7.32
CA PHE A 20 -5.56 40.96 -6.21
C PHE A 20 -6.29 41.30 -4.89
N ASP A 21 -7.58 41.00 -4.82
CA ASP A 21 -8.13 40.50 -3.56
C ASP A 21 -8.01 38.97 -3.66
N SER A 22 -6.81 38.45 -3.40
CA SER A 22 -6.75 37.09 -2.85
C SER A 22 -7.28 37.25 -1.43
N SER A 23 -8.53 36.88 -1.18
CA SER A 23 -8.90 36.60 0.20
C SER A 23 -7.92 35.50 0.65
N ASP A 24 -7.06 35.84 1.61
CA ASP A 24 -6.28 34.84 2.32
C ASP A 24 -7.30 34.06 3.17
N ASP A 25 -8.03 33.15 2.52
CA ASP A 25 -9.04 32.35 3.19
C ASP A 25 -8.34 31.54 4.29
N VAL A 26 -8.77 31.77 5.54
CA VAL A 26 -8.17 31.12 6.70
C VAL A 26 -8.75 29.70 6.79
N PRO A 27 -7.94 28.64 6.65
CA PRO A 27 -8.48 27.29 6.64
C PRO A 27 -8.87 26.83 8.05
N MET A 28 -9.75 25.84 8.11
CA MET A 28 -9.78 24.93 9.24
C MET A 28 -8.72 23.82 9.03
N TYR A 29 -8.38 23.08 10.08
CA TYR A 29 -7.36 22.05 10.01
C TYR A 29 -7.90 20.70 10.48
N VAL A 30 -7.62 19.66 9.70
CA VAL A 30 -7.76 18.26 10.14
C VAL A 30 -6.37 17.71 10.46
N GLN A 31 -6.24 16.93 11.51
CA GLN A 31 -5.01 16.23 11.86
C GLN A 31 -5.31 14.76 12.14
N VAL A 32 -4.84 13.88 11.26
CA VAL A 32 -4.93 12.43 11.49
C VAL A 32 -3.75 12.01 12.36
N ASN A 33 -4.01 11.78 13.65
CA ASN A 33 -2.99 11.42 14.63
C ASN A 33 -2.53 9.98 14.49
N SER A 34 -3.48 9.07 14.25
CA SER A 34 -3.21 7.65 14.06
C SER A 34 -4.09 7.03 13.00
N ALA A 35 -3.59 5.95 12.39
CA ALA A 35 -4.31 5.11 11.46
C ALA A 35 -4.09 3.64 11.86
N SER A 36 -5.18 2.89 12.03
CA SER A 36 -5.16 1.46 12.31
C SER A 36 -5.99 0.71 11.28
N LEU A 37 -5.86 -0.62 11.29
CA LEU A 37 -6.72 -1.52 10.55
C LEU A 37 -7.53 -2.36 11.55
N SER A 38 -8.79 -2.58 11.24
CA SER A 38 -9.67 -3.52 11.92
C SER A 38 -10.05 -4.65 10.96
N THR A 39 -9.97 -5.88 11.46
CA THR A 39 -10.20 -7.09 10.67
C THR A 39 -11.22 -8.00 11.34
N THR A 40 -11.91 -8.78 10.51
CA THR A 40 -12.68 -9.94 10.96
C THR A 40 -11.78 -11.18 11.02
N PRO A 41 -12.17 -12.25 11.75
CA PRO A 41 -11.37 -13.48 11.83
C PRO A 41 -10.98 -14.06 10.45
N ASN A 42 -11.83 -13.92 9.43
CA ASN A 42 -11.56 -14.45 8.09
C ASN A 42 -10.57 -13.60 7.28
N GLN A 43 -10.23 -12.40 7.75
CA GLN A 43 -9.32 -11.45 7.09
C GLN A 43 -7.90 -11.51 7.67
N GLY A 44 -7.66 -12.36 8.67
CA GLY A 44 -6.35 -12.53 9.33
C GLY A 44 -5.95 -11.35 10.22
N SER A 45 -4.65 -11.27 10.53
CA SER A 45 -4.06 -10.21 11.36
C SER A 45 -4.38 -8.80 10.84
N ASN A 46 -4.48 -7.85 11.76
CA ASN A 46 -4.70 -6.44 11.47
C ASN A 46 -3.41 -5.62 11.29
N SER A 47 -2.28 -6.30 11.04
CA SER A 47 -1.03 -5.66 10.68
C SER A 47 -1.23 -4.71 9.49
N ASN A 48 -0.71 -3.49 9.61
CA ASN A 48 -0.80 -2.47 8.58
C ASN A 48 0.44 -1.57 8.61
N LYS A 49 0.69 -0.86 7.51
CA LYS A 49 1.76 0.15 7.42
C LYS A 49 1.24 1.39 6.70
N ILE A 50 0.18 1.96 7.26
CA ILE A 50 -0.43 3.21 6.83
C ILE A 50 0.37 4.36 7.46
N ASN A 51 1.15 5.08 6.65
CA ASN A 51 2.01 6.19 7.14
C ASN A 51 1.52 7.57 6.73
N ASP A 52 0.60 7.62 5.77
CA ASP A 52 0.09 8.84 5.20
C ASP A 52 -1.39 8.67 4.87
N VAL A 53 -2.04 9.80 4.62
CA VAL A 53 -3.41 9.88 4.14
C VAL A 53 -3.49 10.79 2.92
N SER A 54 -4.32 10.41 1.96
CA SER A 54 -4.73 11.29 0.88
C SER A 54 -6.04 11.94 1.26
N VAL A 55 -6.10 13.27 1.19
CA VAL A 55 -7.27 14.04 1.64
C VAL A 55 -7.88 14.81 0.48
N TYR A 56 -9.20 14.77 0.44
CA TYR A 56 -10.03 15.56 -0.45
C TYR A 56 -11.04 16.36 0.38
N THR A 57 -11.36 17.56 -0.08
CA THR A 57 -12.40 18.40 0.51
C THR A 57 -13.36 18.83 -0.58
N ASP A 58 -14.66 18.61 -0.37
CA ASP A 58 -15.72 18.99 -1.31
C ASP A 58 -15.49 18.49 -2.75
N GLY A 59 -14.87 17.31 -2.86
CA GLY A 59 -14.51 16.68 -4.13
C GLY A 59 -13.18 17.15 -4.74
N PHE A 60 -12.52 18.18 -4.17
CA PHE A 60 -11.22 18.67 -4.61
C PHE A 60 -10.07 17.99 -3.87
N THR A 61 -8.95 17.75 -4.56
CA THR A 61 -7.76 17.14 -3.95
C THR A 61 -7.00 18.16 -3.12
N ILE A 62 -6.81 17.89 -1.82
CA ILE A 62 -5.96 18.69 -0.93
C ILE A 62 -4.52 18.20 -0.97
N GLY A 63 -4.33 16.88 -1.03
CA GLY A 63 -3.02 16.26 -1.23
C GLY A 63 -2.73 15.08 -0.32
N LEU A 64 -1.45 14.72 -0.26
CA LEU A 64 -0.91 13.62 0.54
C LEU A 64 -0.21 14.17 1.78
N TYR A 65 -0.58 13.64 2.95
CA TYR A 65 -0.05 14.11 4.22
C TYR A 65 0.40 12.94 5.09
N PRO A 66 1.64 12.98 5.64
CA PRO A 66 2.03 12.08 6.70
C PRO A 66 1.10 12.23 7.92
N LEU A 67 0.94 11.14 8.68
CA LEU A 67 0.21 11.20 9.95
C LEU A 67 0.81 12.27 10.89
N GLY A 68 -0.05 12.88 11.68
CA GLY A 68 0.28 13.93 12.65
C GLY A 68 0.47 15.33 12.07
N ARG A 69 0.28 15.54 10.76
CA ARG A 69 0.37 16.87 10.12
C ARG A 69 -0.98 17.58 10.11
N HIS A 70 -0.94 18.92 10.15
CA HIS A 70 -2.12 19.76 9.93
C HIS A 70 -2.44 19.79 8.44
N ILE A 71 -3.67 19.46 8.10
CA ILE A 71 -4.19 19.38 6.73
C ILE A 71 -5.16 20.54 6.57
N PRO A 72 -4.86 21.53 5.71
CA PRO A 72 -5.74 22.66 5.51
C PRO A 72 -7.01 22.21 4.77
N VAL A 73 -8.16 22.63 5.26
CA VAL A 73 -9.48 22.37 4.69
C VAL A 73 -10.15 23.72 4.53
N LEU A 74 -10.70 23.99 3.34
CA LEU A 74 -11.44 25.20 2.99
C LEU A 74 -12.92 24.85 2.76
N ASP A 75 -13.80 25.82 2.93
CA ASP A 75 -15.20 25.75 2.48
C ASP A 75 -15.27 26.11 0.99
N GLU A 76 -14.89 25.16 0.12
CA GLU A 76 -14.81 25.37 -1.33
C GLU A 76 -16.19 25.68 -1.93
N ASN A 77 -17.25 25.15 -1.32
CA ASN A 77 -18.63 25.35 -1.77
C ASN A 77 -19.25 26.66 -1.26
N ASN A 78 -18.61 27.33 -0.30
CA ASN A 78 -19.10 28.53 0.38
C ASN A 78 -20.50 28.35 1.01
N ASP A 79 -20.77 27.17 1.58
CA ASP A 79 -22.06 26.84 2.22
C ASP A 79 -21.99 26.67 3.74
N GLY A 80 -20.82 26.93 4.33
CA GLY A 80 -20.53 26.83 5.75
C GLY A 80 -20.22 25.41 6.22
N MET A 81 -20.11 24.45 5.31
CA MET A 81 -19.77 23.05 5.60
C MET A 81 -18.60 22.60 4.72
N SER A 82 -17.76 21.72 5.25
CA SER A 82 -16.70 21.07 4.48
C SER A 82 -16.84 19.55 4.56
N THR A 83 -16.91 18.91 3.40
CA THR A 83 -16.94 17.45 3.27
C THR A 83 -15.52 16.91 3.09
N VAL A 84 -14.97 16.29 4.13
CA VAL A 84 -13.59 15.79 4.15
C VAL A 84 -13.59 14.28 3.91
N ASN A 85 -12.92 13.86 2.82
CA ASN A 85 -12.71 12.46 2.48
C ASN A 85 -11.24 12.08 2.71
N ILE A 86 -11.01 11.01 3.47
CA ILE A 86 -9.67 10.57 3.88
C ILE A 86 -9.45 9.12 3.45
N PHE A 87 -8.42 8.91 2.64
CA PHE A 87 -8.03 7.60 2.12
C PHE A 87 -6.68 7.17 2.74
N PRO A 88 -6.53 5.91 3.15
CA PRO A 88 -5.27 5.41 3.69
C PRO A 88 -4.25 5.24 2.56
N VAL A 89 -3.01 5.65 2.83
CA VAL A 89 -1.92 5.56 1.85
C VAL A 89 -0.80 4.65 2.33
N ILE A 90 -0.38 3.76 1.42
CA ILE A 90 0.71 2.81 1.63
C ILE A 90 1.85 3.06 0.62
N ARG A 91 3.00 2.44 0.83
CA ARG A 91 4.14 2.46 -0.11
C ARG A 91 4.09 1.24 -1.03
N LYS A 92 3.75 1.45 -2.30
CA LYS A 92 3.64 0.38 -3.29
C LYS A 92 5.00 -0.28 -3.48
N ASN A 93 5.06 -1.61 -3.38
CA ASN A 93 6.29 -2.39 -3.48
C ASN A 93 7.39 -1.94 -2.50
N GLY A 94 7.02 -1.33 -1.36
CA GLY A 94 7.97 -0.79 -0.38
C GLY A 94 8.73 0.46 -0.83
N GLN A 95 8.39 1.06 -1.98
CA GLN A 95 9.09 2.22 -2.53
C GLN A 95 8.59 3.52 -1.88
N ASN A 96 9.47 4.24 -1.20
CA ASN A 96 9.11 5.46 -0.46
C ASN A 96 8.56 6.59 -1.34
N ASP A 97 9.01 6.66 -2.60
CA ASP A 97 8.62 7.64 -3.62
C ASP A 97 7.38 7.21 -4.42
N ASN A 98 6.76 6.09 -4.06
CA ASN A 98 5.56 5.55 -4.71
C ASN A 98 4.38 5.37 -3.73
N PRO A 99 3.91 6.46 -3.09
CA PRO A 99 2.71 6.43 -2.26
C PRO A 99 1.46 6.20 -3.12
N ILE A 100 0.58 5.29 -2.69
CA ILE A 100 -0.72 5.06 -3.34
C ILE A 100 -1.84 4.98 -2.29
N GLN A 101 -3.03 5.45 -2.65
CA GLN A 101 -4.25 5.09 -1.92
C GLN A 101 -4.43 3.58 -2.02
N TYR A 102 -4.54 2.90 -0.88
CA TYR A 102 -4.61 1.45 -0.91
C TYR A 102 -6.01 0.99 -1.31
N PRO A 103 -6.18 0.32 -2.47
CA PRO A 103 -7.51 0.06 -3.03
C PRO A 103 -8.35 -0.94 -2.24
N PHE A 104 -7.75 -1.64 -1.28
CA PHE A 104 -8.41 -2.66 -0.47
C PHE A 104 -8.93 -2.16 0.87
N TYR A 105 -8.63 -0.92 1.26
CA TYR A 105 -9.18 -0.31 2.48
C TYR A 105 -10.27 0.70 2.13
N ASN A 106 -11.25 0.83 3.01
CA ASN A 106 -12.27 1.86 2.91
C ASN A 106 -11.68 3.27 3.12
N SER A 107 -12.44 4.28 2.72
CA SER A 107 -12.21 5.68 3.09
C SER A 107 -13.11 6.08 4.25
N HIS A 108 -12.78 7.19 4.89
CA HIS A 108 -13.69 7.88 5.81
C HIS A 108 -14.19 9.18 5.18
N GLU A 109 -15.48 9.44 5.31
CA GLU A 109 -16.12 10.71 4.95
C GLU A 109 -16.63 11.39 6.21
N PHE A 110 -16.29 12.66 6.36
CA PHE A 110 -16.75 13.51 7.46
C PHE A 110 -17.35 14.79 6.91
N ILE A 111 -18.40 15.28 7.56
CA ILE A 111 -19.00 16.59 7.25
C ILE A 111 -18.90 17.44 8.50
N TYR A 112 -18.17 18.56 8.39
CA TYR A 112 -17.94 19.47 9.50
C TYR A 112 -18.49 20.87 9.19
N PRO A 113 -19.07 21.57 10.18
CA PRO A 113 -19.22 23.02 10.10
C PRO A 113 -17.85 23.67 9.93
N PHE A 114 -17.73 24.53 8.92
CA PHE A 114 -16.50 25.25 8.66
C PHE A 114 -16.28 26.34 9.72
N GLU A 115 -15.12 26.30 10.37
CA GLU A 115 -14.70 27.25 11.40
C GLU A 115 -13.20 27.52 11.21
N GLU A 116 -12.87 28.75 10.83
CA GLU A 116 -11.48 29.20 10.61
C GLU A 116 -10.57 28.88 11.82
N ASP A 117 -9.33 28.46 11.55
CA ASP A 117 -8.31 28.08 12.54
C ASP A 117 -8.68 26.93 13.51
N LYS A 118 -9.86 26.31 13.36
CA LYS A 118 -10.25 25.15 14.17
C LYS A 118 -9.41 23.94 13.80
N LEU A 119 -8.89 23.25 14.81
CA LEU A 119 -8.20 21.97 14.65
C LEU A 119 -9.13 20.81 15.02
N ILE A 120 -9.28 19.85 14.10
CA ILE A 120 -10.01 18.61 14.30
C ILE A 120 -9.03 17.43 14.33
N PRO A 121 -8.73 16.88 15.53
CA PRO A 121 -7.92 15.69 15.66
C PRO A 121 -8.74 14.43 15.35
N LEU A 122 -8.16 13.51 14.57
CA LEU A 122 -8.77 12.24 14.18
C LEU A 122 -7.84 11.06 14.48
N ASP A 123 -8.40 10.00 15.04
CA ASP A 123 -7.80 8.68 15.12
C ASP A 123 -8.65 7.76 14.25
N LEU A 124 -8.09 7.29 13.14
CA LEU A 124 -8.85 6.57 12.12
C LEU A 124 -8.61 5.07 12.21
N GLU A 125 -9.69 4.30 12.22
CA GLU A 125 -9.66 2.86 12.06
C GLU A 125 -10.24 2.50 10.69
N PHE A 126 -9.39 1.94 9.81
CA PHE A 126 -9.79 1.49 8.49
C PHE A 126 -10.23 0.02 8.53
N GLN A 127 -10.98 -0.38 7.52
CA GLN A 127 -11.44 -1.75 7.30
C GLN A 127 -11.19 -2.13 5.84
N TYR A 128 -11.09 -3.42 5.56
CA TYR A 128 -11.12 -3.89 4.18
C TYR A 128 -12.47 -3.54 3.51
N VAL A 129 -12.44 -3.16 2.24
CA VAL A 129 -13.67 -2.94 1.45
C VAL A 129 -14.49 -4.23 1.33
N GLU A 130 -15.82 -4.11 1.26
CA GLU A 130 -16.72 -5.27 1.24
C GLU A 130 -16.48 -6.23 0.07
N ASN A 131 -16.02 -5.71 -1.06
CA ASN A 131 -15.71 -6.47 -2.26
C ASN A 131 -14.25 -6.99 -2.32
N ALA A 132 -13.48 -6.85 -1.23
CA ALA A 132 -12.15 -7.45 -1.14
C ALA A 132 -12.27 -8.98 -0.95
N SER A 133 -11.65 -9.73 -1.84
CA SER A 133 -11.58 -11.19 -1.81
C SER A 133 -10.15 -11.65 -1.51
N PHE A 134 -10.02 -12.56 -0.53
CA PHE A 134 -8.76 -13.11 -0.07
C PHE A 134 -8.54 -14.47 -0.74
N ILE A 135 -7.71 -14.48 -1.80
CA ILE A 135 -7.36 -15.70 -2.55
C ILE A 135 -6.42 -16.58 -1.72
N ILE A 136 -5.53 -15.94 -0.98
CA ILE A 136 -4.66 -16.55 0.01
C ILE A 136 -4.79 -15.75 1.29
N ASN A 137 -4.88 -16.44 2.43
CA ASN A 137 -4.77 -15.89 3.77
C ASN A 137 -4.06 -16.95 4.63
N GLU A 138 -2.76 -16.79 4.83
CA GLU A 138 -1.89 -17.69 5.59
C GLU A 138 -1.29 -16.94 6.78
N ASP A 139 -1.59 -17.42 7.99
CA ASP A 139 -1.23 -16.82 9.28
C ASP A 139 -0.34 -17.75 10.13
N PHE A 140 0.07 -18.90 9.59
CA PHE A 140 0.91 -19.91 10.24
C PHE A 140 0.36 -20.52 11.53
N GLU A 141 -0.86 -20.21 11.96
CA GLU A 141 -1.42 -20.73 13.20
C GLU A 141 -1.75 -22.23 13.10
N GLY A 142 -2.13 -22.67 11.90
CA GLY A 142 -2.43 -24.06 11.56
C GLY A 142 -1.26 -24.81 10.91
N SER A 143 -1.60 -25.61 9.89
CA SER A 143 -0.63 -26.18 8.96
C SER A 143 -0.43 -25.18 7.82
N HIS A 144 0.78 -24.64 7.68
CA HIS A 144 1.08 -23.65 6.64
C HIS A 144 1.02 -24.22 5.21
N ILE A 145 0.79 -23.34 4.24
CA ILE A 145 0.71 -23.68 2.82
C ILE A 145 2.05 -23.67 2.08
N ILE A 146 3.13 -23.15 2.63
CA ILE A 146 4.43 -23.07 1.91
C ILE A 146 5.24 -24.35 2.13
N LYS A 147 5.15 -25.31 1.21
CA LYS A 147 5.80 -26.64 1.35
C LYS A 147 6.30 -27.22 0.03
N GLN A 148 6.20 -26.47 -1.05
CA GLN A 148 6.67 -26.93 -2.34
C GLN A 148 8.11 -26.47 -2.53
N SER A 149 9.05 -27.36 -2.27
CA SER A 149 10.45 -27.15 -2.66
C SER A 149 10.55 -27.06 -4.19
N ILE A 150 11.06 -25.92 -4.66
CA ILE A 150 11.25 -25.58 -6.07
C ILE A 150 12.70 -25.81 -6.50
N ASP A 151 13.63 -25.81 -5.53
CA ASP A 151 15.04 -26.15 -5.68
C ASP A 151 15.33 -27.67 -5.58
N GLY A 152 14.38 -28.45 -5.05
CA GLY A 152 14.53 -29.89 -4.82
C GLY A 152 15.34 -30.25 -3.58
N ILE A 153 15.53 -29.33 -2.64
CA ILE A 153 16.26 -29.52 -1.38
C ILE A 153 15.24 -29.55 -0.22
N PRO A 154 14.88 -30.74 0.30
CA PRO A 154 13.90 -30.85 1.39
C PRO A 154 14.34 -30.24 2.72
N GLU A 155 15.65 -30.09 2.93
CA GLU A 155 16.22 -29.55 4.17
C GLU A 155 15.99 -28.03 4.31
N THR A 156 15.81 -27.34 3.19
CA THR A 156 15.50 -25.90 3.13
C THR A 156 14.01 -25.69 2.95
N GLU A 157 13.26 -25.93 4.02
CA GLU A 157 11.81 -25.74 4.10
C GLU A 157 11.43 -24.65 5.11
N PHE A 158 10.30 -23.96 4.87
CA PHE A 158 9.72 -23.11 5.91
C PHE A 158 9.14 -23.99 7.02
N LYS A 159 9.53 -23.70 8.26
CA LYS A 159 9.05 -24.38 9.46
C LYS A 159 8.26 -23.41 10.32
N LYS A 160 7.25 -23.93 11.00
CA LYS A 160 6.54 -23.15 12.00
C LYS A 160 7.47 -22.80 13.18
N SER A 161 7.56 -21.52 13.52
CA SER A 161 8.38 -21.01 14.64
C SER A 161 7.54 -20.16 15.59
N GLY A 162 7.85 -20.20 16.88
CA GLY A 162 7.24 -19.33 17.91
C GLY A 162 7.87 -17.93 17.99
N GLU A 163 8.76 -17.58 17.07
CA GLU A 163 9.38 -16.24 16.95
C GLU A 163 8.47 -15.25 16.21
N ALA A 164 7.16 -15.35 16.41
CA ALA A 164 6.16 -14.55 15.71
C ALA A 164 5.91 -13.20 16.43
N GLU A 165 5.66 -12.14 15.65
CA GLU A 165 5.14 -10.87 16.18
C GLU A 165 3.61 -10.91 16.34
N TYR A 166 2.95 -11.64 15.45
CA TYR A 166 1.50 -11.76 15.39
C TYR A 166 1.12 -13.21 15.70
N GLY A 167 0.09 -13.39 16.51
CA GLY A 167 -0.36 -14.75 16.87
C GLY A 167 0.66 -15.52 17.72
N LEU A 168 0.69 -16.84 17.54
CA LEU A 168 1.59 -17.75 18.23
C LEU A 168 2.73 -18.22 17.33
N PHE A 169 2.54 -18.18 16.02
CA PHE A 169 3.47 -18.79 15.08
C PHE A 169 3.69 -17.99 13.81
N CYS A 170 4.88 -18.14 13.23
CA CYS A 170 5.23 -17.63 11.91
C CYS A 170 5.97 -18.72 11.11
N GLY A 171 6.19 -18.48 9.82
CA GLY A 171 7.08 -19.29 9.00
C GLY A 171 8.52 -18.85 9.15
N LYS A 172 9.44 -19.78 9.44
CA LYS A 172 10.88 -19.54 9.50
C LYS A 172 11.62 -20.47 8.53
N MET A 173 12.46 -19.90 7.69
CA MET A 173 13.44 -20.59 6.86
C MET A 173 14.84 -20.28 7.37
N THR A 174 15.69 -21.30 7.49
CA THR A 174 17.10 -21.13 7.89
C THR A 174 18.00 -21.71 6.80
N THR A 175 18.85 -20.86 6.22
CA THR A 175 19.94 -21.31 5.35
C THR A 175 21.16 -21.69 6.18
N THR A 176 21.99 -22.59 5.66
CA THR A 176 23.21 -23.09 6.32
C THR A 176 24.36 -23.08 5.33
N GLU A 177 25.59 -23.32 5.79
CA GLU A 177 26.75 -23.40 4.87
C GLU A 177 26.60 -24.54 3.84
N ASP A 178 25.98 -25.65 4.24
CA ASP A 178 25.69 -26.78 3.35
C ASP A 178 24.53 -26.47 2.38
N HIS A 179 23.58 -25.64 2.82
CA HIS A 179 22.42 -25.22 2.03
C HIS A 179 22.23 -23.68 2.11
N PRO A 180 23.04 -22.91 1.37
CA PRO A 180 23.08 -21.45 1.50
C PRO A 180 21.99 -20.72 0.70
N PHE A 181 21.15 -21.45 -0.03
CA PHE A 181 20.07 -20.93 -0.85
C PHE A 181 18.80 -21.73 -0.59
N PHE A 182 17.64 -21.15 -0.91
CA PHE A 182 16.38 -21.87 -0.90
C PHE A 182 15.45 -21.31 -1.98
N GLU A 183 14.55 -22.14 -2.50
CA GLU A 183 13.36 -21.74 -3.25
C GLU A 183 12.16 -22.59 -2.83
N GLU A 184 11.17 -21.95 -2.21
CA GLU A 184 9.96 -22.58 -1.68
C GLU A 184 8.72 -21.86 -2.22
N ALA A 185 7.68 -22.63 -2.50
CA ALA A 185 6.42 -22.11 -3.01
C ALA A 185 5.21 -22.64 -2.23
N THR A 186 4.06 -22.02 -2.45
CA THR A 186 2.78 -22.52 -1.94
C THR A 186 2.51 -23.93 -2.44
N SER A 187 1.94 -24.80 -1.60
CA SER A 187 1.70 -26.22 -1.88
C SER A 187 0.67 -26.41 -2.98
N PHE A 188 -0.31 -25.51 -3.02
CA PHE A 188 -1.37 -25.52 -4.02
C PHE A 188 -1.03 -24.55 -5.14
N ARG A 189 -1.43 -24.93 -6.35
CA ARG A 189 -1.53 -24.01 -7.49
C ARG A 189 -2.90 -23.36 -7.44
N TYR A 190 -2.94 -22.04 -7.51
CA TYR A 190 -4.14 -21.22 -7.52
C TYR A 190 -4.48 -20.89 -8.96
N LYS A 191 -5.76 -20.86 -9.31
CA LYS A 191 -6.14 -20.64 -10.70
C LYS A 191 -6.10 -19.16 -11.02
N ARG A 192 -5.68 -18.83 -12.24
CA ARG A 192 -5.72 -17.45 -12.74
C ARG A 192 -7.13 -16.86 -12.73
N GLU A 193 -8.15 -17.69 -13.01
CA GLU A 193 -9.55 -17.26 -13.01
C GLU A 193 -10.01 -16.68 -11.67
N ASP A 194 -9.33 -17.03 -10.57
CA ASP A 194 -9.62 -16.49 -9.25
C ASP A 194 -9.17 -15.04 -9.08
N LEU A 195 -8.37 -14.46 -9.99
CA LEU A 195 -7.80 -13.11 -9.87
C LEU A 195 -8.60 -11.99 -10.56
N ALA A 196 -9.66 -12.33 -11.31
CA ALA A 196 -10.73 -11.45 -11.78
C ALA A 196 -10.35 -10.10 -12.48
N ASN A 197 -9.23 -10.00 -13.22
CA ASN A 197 -8.78 -8.74 -13.89
C ASN A 197 -8.80 -7.50 -12.98
N SER A 198 -8.61 -7.71 -11.68
CA SER A 198 -8.61 -6.69 -10.64
C SER A 198 -7.17 -6.26 -10.35
N PRO A 199 -6.91 -5.12 -9.66
CA PRO A 199 -5.63 -4.97 -8.98
C PRO A 199 -5.37 -6.20 -8.10
N ILE A 200 -4.17 -6.78 -8.20
CA ILE A 200 -3.74 -7.93 -7.41
C ILE A 200 -2.67 -7.46 -6.46
N PHE A 201 -2.89 -7.62 -5.16
CA PHE A 201 -1.89 -7.26 -4.16
C PHE A 201 -1.54 -8.43 -3.27
N MET A 202 -0.28 -8.50 -2.88
CA MET A 202 0.20 -9.31 -1.77
C MET A 202 0.51 -8.43 -0.57
N GLU A 203 -0.07 -8.75 0.58
CA GLU A 203 0.41 -8.27 1.87
C GLU A 203 1.32 -9.34 2.48
N LEU A 204 2.41 -8.89 3.09
CA LEU A 204 3.39 -9.77 3.73
C LEU A 204 3.98 -9.06 4.94
N ASP A 205 3.92 -9.71 6.10
CA ASP A 205 4.77 -9.38 7.23
C ASP A 205 6.04 -10.23 7.17
N TYR A 206 7.19 -9.62 7.37
CA TYR A 206 8.48 -10.30 7.27
C TYR A 206 9.53 -9.71 8.20
N LYS A 207 10.52 -10.54 8.51
CA LYS A 207 11.79 -10.20 9.17
C LYS A 207 12.87 -11.07 8.55
N ASN A 208 14.10 -10.58 8.40
CA ASN A 208 15.13 -11.37 7.72
C ASN A 208 16.55 -10.92 8.05
N ASP A 209 17.42 -11.91 8.28
CA ASP A 209 18.86 -11.73 8.47
C ASP A 209 19.63 -11.68 7.15
N ILE A 210 19.06 -12.24 6.09
CA ILE A 210 19.63 -12.31 4.75
C ILE A 210 18.64 -11.79 3.71
N PRO A 211 19.09 -11.27 2.56
CA PRO A 211 18.18 -10.86 1.50
C PRO A 211 17.42 -12.07 0.95
N PHE A 212 16.11 -11.91 0.75
CA PHE A 212 15.27 -12.91 0.12
C PHE A 212 14.38 -12.28 -0.94
N ARG A 213 13.83 -13.11 -1.80
CA ARG A 213 13.03 -12.73 -2.95
C ARG A 213 11.62 -13.21 -2.77
N VAL A 214 10.70 -12.41 -3.28
CA VAL A 214 9.28 -12.75 -3.39
C VAL A 214 8.89 -12.68 -4.85
N GLY A 215 8.10 -13.63 -5.31
CA GLY A 215 7.68 -13.76 -6.69
C GLY A 215 6.54 -14.74 -6.87
N VAL A 216 6.40 -15.22 -8.09
CA VAL A 216 5.40 -16.21 -8.48
C VAL A 216 6.01 -17.30 -9.35
N VAL A 217 5.43 -18.49 -9.33
CA VAL A 217 5.61 -19.49 -10.38
C VAL A 217 4.33 -19.56 -11.19
N LYS A 218 4.40 -19.29 -12.50
CA LYS A 218 3.24 -19.34 -13.42
C LYS A 218 3.27 -20.63 -14.21
N TYR A 219 2.14 -21.31 -14.32
CA TYR A 219 2.02 -22.60 -14.98
C TYR A 219 1.12 -22.54 -16.21
N SER A 220 1.62 -23.05 -17.33
CA SER A 220 0.80 -23.42 -18.50
C SER A 220 0.86 -24.94 -18.66
N GLY A 221 -0.21 -25.62 -18.23
CA GLY A 221 -0.20 -27.07 -18.00
C GLY A 221 0.90 -27.51 -17.02
N LEU A 222 1.86 -28.32 -17.50
CA LEU A 222 2.97 -28.83 -16.68
C LEU A 222 4.20 -27.91 -16.68
N ALA A 223 4.28 -26.93 -17.59
CA ALA A 223 5.41 -26.03 -17.68
C ALA A 223 5.28 -24.88 -16.67
N GLY A 224 6.24 -24.77 -15.75
CA GLY A 224 6.32 -23.68 -14.77
C GLY A 224 7.40 -22.67 -15.10
N SER A 225 7.09 -21.39 -15.03
CA SER A 225 8.02 -20.26 -15.18
C SER A 225 8.13 -19.47 -13.89
N ARG A 226 9.36 -19.26 -13.39
CA ARG A 226 9.64 -18.49 -12.17
C ARG A 226 9.77 -17.00 -12.54
N GLU A 227 9.09 -16.14 -11.81
CA GLU A 227 9.15 -14.69 -11.99
C GLU A 227 9.25 -14.01 -10.62
N TYR A 228 10.40 -13.40 -10.33
CA TYR A 228 10.61 -12.67 -9.08
C TYR A 228 10.18 -11.22 -9.20
N LYS A 229 9.36 -10.75 -8.24
CA LYS A 229 8.90 -9.37 -8.15
C LYS A 229 9.98 -8.44 -7.57
N ILE A 230 10.58 -8.88 -6.46
CA ILE A 230 11.43 -8.03 -5.63
C ILE A 230 12.45 -8.85 -4.85
N ILE A 231 13.54 -8.18 -4.44
CA ILE A 231 14.46 -8.64 -3.41
C ILE A 231 14.27 -7.74 -2.19
N LEU A 232 13.94 -8.32 -1.04
CA LEU A 232 13.86 -7.65 0.25
C LEU A 232 15.21 -7.78 0.95
N THR A 233 15.80 -6.64 1.28
CA THR A 233 17.05 -6.56 2.06
C THR A 233 16.79 -6.86 3.52
N GLU A 234 17.86 -7.04 4.28
CA GLU A 234 17.86 -7.38 5.70
C GLU A 234 17.02 -6.40 6.52
N SER A 235 16.19 -6.94 7.41
CA SER A 235 15.38 -6.19 8.37
C SER A 235 15.43 -6.93 9.70
N GLY A 236 16.12 -6.36 10.68
CA GLY A 236 16.23 -6.94 12.03
C GLY A 236 14.93 -6.89 12.84
N GLU A 237 13.99 -6.05 12.41
CA GLU A 237 12.64 -5.91 12.98
C GLU A 237 11.59 -6.39 11.98
N TRP A 238 10.42 -6.80 12.51
CA TRP A 238 9.26 -7.13 11.70
C TRP A 238 8.79 -5.90 10.91
N ASN A 239 8.47 -6.14 9.65
CA ASN A 239 8.09 -5.11 8.70
C ASN A 239 6.97 -5.61 7.80
N LYS A 240 6.12 -4.71 7.33
CA LYS A 240 5.04 -5.00 6.38
C LYS A 240 5.35 -4.43 5.01
N ILE A 241 5.05 -5.20 3.97
CA ILE A 241 5.09 -4.75 2.58
C ILE A 241 3.79 -5.06 1.84
N TYR A 242 3.45 -4.17 0.91
CA TYR A 242 2.35 -4.31 -0.03
C TYR A 242 2.94 -4.44 -1.44
N LEU A 243 2.95 -5.65 -2.00
CA LEU A 243 3.43 -5.91 -3.34
C LEU A 243 2.27 -5.86 -4.31
N GLU A 244 2.37 -4.98 -5.30
CA GLU A 244 1.43 -4.90 -6.41
C GLU A 244 1.86 -5.94 -7.46
N LEU A 245 1.05 -6.98 -7.66
CA LEU A 245 1.36 -8.15 -8.49
C LEU A 245 0.57 -8.19 -9.81
N THR A 246 -0.14 -7.12 -10.18
CA THR A 246 -0.98 -7.11 -11.39
C THR A 246 -0.13 -7.25 -12.65
N SER A 247 1.10 -6.73 -12.67
CA SER A 247 2.01 -6.95 -13.81
C SER A 247 2.42 -8.41 -13.98
N GLU A 248 2.64 -9.12 -12.88
CA GLU A 248 3.12 -10.50 -12.86
C GLU A 248 1.98 -11.49 -13.12
N LEU A 249 0.79 -11.19 -12.58
CA LEU A 249 -0.36 -12.10 -12.56
C LEU A 249 -1.55 -11.63 -13.42
N GLY A 250 -1.53 -10.44 -14.02
CA GLY A 250 -2.61 -9.95 -14.88
C GLY A 250 -2.60 -10.51 -16.31
N GLY A 251 -1.52 -11.21 -16.71
CA GLY A 251 -1.37 -11.83 -18.03
C GLY A 251 -2.32 -13.01 -18.28
N ASN A 252 -2.48 -13.41 -19.54
CA ASN A 252 -3.26 -14.59 -19.96
C ASN A 252 -2.38 -15.75 -20.48
N ASP A 253 -1.07 -15.69 -20.21
CA ASP A 253 -0.04 -16.64 -20.64
C ASP A 253 0.08 -17.89 -19.75
N TYR A 254 -0.78 -18.02 -18.74
CA TYR A 254 -0.75 -19.09 -17.76
C TYR A 254 -2.16 -19.44 -17.26
N ASP A 255 -2.29 -20.63 -16.68
CA ASP A 255 -3.55 -21.19 -16.16
C ASP A 255 -3.60 -21.14 -14.62
N GLU A 256 -2.45 -21.39 -13.98
CA GLU A 256 -2.33 -21.46 -12.52
C GLU A 256 -1.04 -20.79 -12.03
N PHE A 257 -1.00 -20.38 -10.76
CA PHE A 257 0.17 -19.78 -10.15
C PHE A 257 0.42 -20.29 -8.72
N GLN A 258 1.65 -20.12 -8.26
CA GLN A 258 2.06 -20.28 -6.86
C GLN A 258 2.78 -19.01 -6.41
N ILE A 259 2.72 -18.69 -5.11
CA ILE A 259 3.60 -17.67 -4.54
C ILE A 259 4.95 -18.29 -4.26
N LEU A 260 6.03 -17.62 -4.66
CA LEU A 260 7.41 -18.08 -4.60
C LEU A 260 8.21 -17.22 -3.63
N PHE A 261 8.97 -17.87 -2.77
CA PHE A 261 9.97 -17.26 -1.90
C PHE A 261 11.32 -17.91 -2.19
N GLY A 262 12.40 -17.12 -2.15
CA GLY A 262 13.73 -17.72 -2.28
C GLY A 262 14.87 -16.80 -1.93
N ALA A 263 16.01 -17.35 -1.51
CA ALA A 263 17.24 -16.59 -1.29
C ALA A 263 18.31 -17.07 -2.27
N PRO A 264 19.00 -16.15 -3.00
CA PRO A 264 19.88 -16.53 -4.12
C PRO A 264 21.21 -17.16 -3.74
N GLY A 265 21.50 -17.40 -2.45
CA GLY A 265 22.78 -17.90 -1.96
C GLY A 265 23.94 -16.94 -2.23
N SER A 266 24.19 -16.02 -1.30
CA SER A 266 25.30 -15.05 -1.40
C SER A 266 26.55 -15.45 -0.58
N GLY A 267 26.58 -16.67 -0.04
CA GLY A 267 27.61 -17.10 0.92
C GLY A 267 27.40 -16.55 2.34
N VAL A 268 26.38 -15.72 2.55
CA VAL A 268 25.88 -15.33 3.87
C VAL A 268 24.66 -16.18 4.18
N VAL A 269 24.66 -16.82 5.34
CA VAL A 269 23.59 -17.68 5.82
C VAL A 269 22.85 -16.99 6.95
N GLY A 270 21.58 -17.32 7.11
CA GLY A 270 20.73 -16.72 8.12
C GLY A 270 19.29 -17.12 7.95
N ASN A 271 18.42 -16.40 8.65
CA ASN A 271 17.02 -16.72 8.74
C ASN A 271 16.14 -15.74 7.96
N VAL A 272 15.02 -16.25 7.49
CA VAL A 272 13.91 -15.48 6.93
C VAL A 272 12.66 -15.88 7.69
N TRP A 273 11.96 -14.91 8.26
CA TRP A 273 10.67 -15.08 8.89
C TRP A 273 9.61 -14.38 8.05
N ILE A 274 8.49 -15.05 7.85
CA ILE A 274 7.33 -14.54 7.11
C ILE A 274 6.05 -14.89 7.85
N ASP A 275 5.07 -14.01 7.75
CA ASP A 275 3.78 -14.16 8.39
C ASP A 275 2.69 -13.36 7.66
N ASN A 276 1.42 -13.62 7.98
CA ASN A 276 0.22 -12.91 7.48
C ASN A 276 0.24 -12.67 5.97
N ILE A 277 0.48 -13.73 5.20
CA ILE A 277 0.53 -13.67 3.75
C ILE A 277 -0.88 -13.60 3.21
N LYS A 278 -1.20 -12.51 2.52
CA LYS A 278 -2.53 -12.30 1.92
C LYS A 278 -2.39 -12.00 0.45
N ILE A 279 -3.17 -12.67 -0.41
CA ILE A 279 -3.35 -12.28 -1.82
C ILE A 279 -4.77 -11.76 -1.98
N LEU A 280 -4.90 -10.49 -2.35
CA LEU A 280 -6.18 -9.80 -2.45
C LEU A 280 -6.50 -9.40 -3.88
N VAL A 281 -7.78 -9.50 -4.22
CA VAL A 281 -8.40 -8.98 -5.45
C VAL A 281 -9.77 -8.40 -5.13
N LEU A 282 -10.27 -7.47 -5.95
CA LEU A 282 -11.64 -6.96 -5.82
C LEU A 282 -12.59 -7.80 -6.70
N LYS A 283 -13.70 -8.28 -6.14
CA LYS A 283 -14.70 -9.13 -6.82
C LYS A 283 -16.13 -8.65 -6.61
#